data_AF-A0A8R7UPH0-F1
#
_entry.id   AF-A0A8R7UPH0-F1
#
_cell.length_a   1.000
_cell.length_b   1.000
_cell.length_c   1.000
_cell.angle_alpha   90.00
_cell.angle_beta   90.00
_cell.angle_gamma   90.00
#
_symmetry.space_group_name_H-M   'P 1'
#
loop_
_entity.id
_entity.type
_entity.pdbx_description
1 polymer ?
#
loop_
_entity_poly.entity_id
_entity_poly.type
_entity_poly.pdbx_seq_one_letter_code
_entity_poly.pdbx_strand_id
1 'polypeptide(L)' 'MALSVDGSYNATDDSAGSRMILRDDKGGVIFGAYCKLFHCNKALAAELHAMLEGLKLAIDHS' A
#
# COMPACT_ATOMS: atom_id res chain seq x y z
N MET A 1 -3.87 -0.07 -16.68
CA MET A 1 -3.21 0.26 -15.41
C MET A 1 -3.43 -0.87 -14.42
N ALA A 2 -2.42 -1.18 -13.62
CA ALA A 2 -2.49 -2.23 -12.58
C ALA A 2 -1.90 -1.71 -11.28
N LEU A 3 -2.69 -1.73 -10.21
CA LEU A 3 -2.26 -1.35 -8.87
C LEU A 3 -1.92 -2.61 -8.07
N SER A 4 -0.68 -2.72 -7.60
CA SER A 4 -0.24 -3.75 -6.66
C SER A 4 -0.04 -3.12 -5.29
N VAL A 5 -0.56 -3.78 -4.26
CA VAL A 5 -0.60 -3.26 -2.89
C VAL A 5 -0.23 -4.39 -1.93
N ASP A 6 0.50 -4.06 -0.87
CA ASP A 6 0.97 -5.03 0.12
C ASP A 6 1.06 -4.37 1.51
N GLY A 7 0.60 -5.06 2.55
CA GLY A 7 0.68 -4.66 3.93
C GLY A 7 1.69 -5.51 4.70
N SER A 8 2.47 -4.88 5.58
CA SER A 8 3.40 -5.59 6.47
C SER A 8 3.11 -5.21 7.91
N TYR A 9 3.09 -6.21 8.79
CA TYR A 9 2.96 -6.02 10.24
C TYR A 9 3.96 -6.89 10.97
N ASN A 10 4.68 -6.28 11.92
CA ASN A 10 5.56 -6.98 12.85
C ASN A 10 5.00 -6.87 14.27
N ALA A 11 4.57 -8.01 14.82
CA ALA A 11 4.03 -8.12 16.16
C ALA A 11 5.08 -7.93 17.28
N THR A 12 6.38 -8.09 17.01
CA THR A 12 7.41 -7.90 18.05
C THR A 12 7.65 -6.44 18.38
N ASP A 13 7.59 -5.59 17.35
CA ASP A 13 7.94 -4.17 17.43
C ASP A 13 6.71 -3.26 17.28
N ASP A 14 5.52 -3.88 17.21
CA ASP A 14 4.21 -3.28 16.91
C ASP A 14 4.27 -2.31 15.70
N SER A 15 5.14 -2.62 14.74
CA SER A 15 5.37 -1.78 13.58
C SER A 15 4.59 -2.30 12.40
N ALA A 16 4.01 -1.39 11.65
CA ALA A 16 3.32 -1.72 10.41
C ALA A 16 3.74 -0.77 9.29
N GLY A 17 3.62 -1.26 8.07
CA GLY A 17 3.80 -0.49 6.87
C GLY A 17 2.88 -0.96 5.78
N SER A 18 2.63 -0.09 4.81
CA SER A 18 2.01 -0.43 3.54
C SER A 18 2.93 -0.06 2.40
N ARG A 19 2.78 -0.78 1.29
CA ARG A 19 3.45 -0.50 0.03
C ARG A 19 2.45 -0.58 -1.10
N MET A 20 2.64 0.25 -2.10
CA MET A 20 1.84 0.25 -3.32
C MET A 20 2.68 0.63 -4.54
N ILE A 21 2.36 0.05 -5.68
CA ILE A 21 2.98 0.33 -6.98
C ILE A 21 1.87 0.35 -8.04
N LEU A 22 1.74 1.47 -8.74
CA LEU A 22 0.88 1.57 -9.92
C LEU A 22 1.71 1.39 -11.19
N ARG A 23 1.21 0.55 -12.09
CA ARG A 23 1.84 0.26 -13.38
C ARG A 23 0.92 0.61 -14.55
N ASP A 24 1.51 1.02 -15.66
CA ASP A 24 0.80 1.18 -16.94
C ASP A 24 0.46 -0.19 -17.57
N ASP A 25 -0.19 -0.17 -18.72
CA ASP A 25 -0.56 -1.36 -19.50
C ASP A 25 0.64 -2.09 -20.14
N LYS A 26 1.80 -1.44 -20.23
CA LYS A 26 3.07 -2.01 -20.71
C LYS A 26 3.94 -2.54 -19.57
N GLY A 27 3.48 -2.42 -18.31
CA GLY A 27 4.19 -2.84 -17.10
C GLY A 27 5.17 -1.80 -16.53
N GLY A 28 5.26 -0.61 -17.13
CA GLY A 28 6.03 0.53 -16.65
C GLY A 28 5.49 1.06 -15.33
N VAL A 29 6.37 1.45 -14.40
CA VAL A 29 5.97 1.97 -13.10
C VAL A 29 5.58 3.45 -13.24
N ILE A 30 4.31 3.76 -12.97
CA ILE A 30 3.79 5.13 -12.92
C ILE A 30 4.23 5.78 -11.60
N PHE A 31 3.99 5.10 -10.47
CA PHE A 31 4.50 5.51 -9.17
C PHE A 31 4.64 4.32 -8.22
N GLY A 32 5.45 4.51 -7.17
CA GLY A 32 5.49 3.63 -6.01
C GLY A 32 5.49 4.45 -4.73
N ALA A 33 4.71 4.02 -3.75
CA ALA A 33 4.60 4.67 -2.44
C ALA A 33 4.71 3.64 -1.32
N TYR A 34 5.17 4.09 -0.16
CA TYR A 34 5.17 3.31 1.07
C TYR A 34 4.75 4.23 2.22
N CYS A 35 3.99 3.70 3.17
CA CYS A 35 3.55 4.45 4.35
C CYS A 35 3.85 3.64 5.61
N LYS A 36 4.39 4.30 6.64
CA LYS A 36 4.49 3.71 7.97
C LYS A 36 3.14 3.86 8.66
N LEU A 37 2.60 2.75 9.17
CA LEU A 37 1.34 2.72 9.89
C LEU A 37 1.64 2.78 11.39
N PHE A 38 1.37 3.93 12.01
CA PHE A 38 1.66 4.17 13.42
C PHE A 38 0.68 3.49 14.39
N HIS A 39 -0.52 3.16 13.93
CA HIS A 39 -1.55 2.47 14.72
C HIS A 39 -2.14 1.33 13.90
N CYS A 40 -1.53 0.15 13.99
CA CYS A 40 -2.03 -1.03 13.29
C CYS A 40 -1.93 -2.25 14.21
N ASN A 41 -3.06 -2.68 14.77
CA ASN A 41 -3.09 -3.78 15.74
C ASN A 41 -2.95 -5.18 15.11
N LYS A 42 -3.09 -5.31 13.79
CA LYS A 42 -3.16 -6.61 13.09
C LYS A 42 -2.72 -6.46 11.63
N ALA A 43 -2.10 -7.51 11.08
CA ALA A 43 -1.72 -7.60 9.65
C ALA A 43 -2.86 -7.25 8.69
N LEU A 44 -4.10 -7.71 8.97
CA LEU A 44 -5.27 -7.38 8.15
C LEU A 44 -5.57 -5.87 8.07
N ALA A 45 -5.35 -5.14 9.16
CA ALA A 45 -5.55 -3.69 9.15
C ALA A 45 -4.46 -2.98 8.33
N ALA A 46 -3.24 -3.55 8.25
CA ALA A 46 -2.18 -3.02 7.41
C ALA A 46 -2.51 -3.18 5.93
N GLU A 47 -2.99 -4.37 5.54
CA GLU A 47 -3.47 -4.67 4.19
C GLU A 47 -4.61 -3.74 3.77
N LEU A 48 -5.62 -3.57 4.63
CA LEU A 48 -6.77 -2.73 4.32
C LEU A 48 -6.37 -1.26 4.15
N HIS A 49 -5.46 -0.78 5.00
CA HIS A 49 -4.94 0.59 4.88
C HIS A 49 -4.10 0.77 3.62
N ALA A 50 -3.28 -0.23 3.27
CA ALA A 50 -2.55 -0.26 2.02
C ALA A 50 -3.50 -0.14 0.82
N MET A 51 -4.60 -0.91 0.82
CA MET A 51 -5.59 -0.89 -0.26
C MET A 51 -6.30 0.46 -0.40
N LEU A 52 -6.72 1.07 0.71
CA LEU A 52 -7.42 2.36 0.69
C LEU A 52 -6.52 3.49 0.17
N GLU A 53 -5.30 3.59 0.68
CA GLU A 53 -4.33 4.60 0.22
C GLU A 53 -3.91 4.34 -1.23
N GLY A 54 -3.68 3.09 -1.60
CA GLY A 54 -3.36 2.70 -2.97
C GLY A 54 -4.46 3.06 -3.96
N LEU A 55 -5.72 2.80 -3.62
CA LEU A 55 -6.86 3.13 -4.46
C LEU A 55 -7.03 4.65 -4.61
N LYS A 56 -6.91 5.40 -3.51
CA LYS A 56 -6.97 6.86 -3.53
C LYS A 56 -5.91 7.45 -4.47
N LEU A 57 -4.66 7.01 -4.35
CA LEU A 57 -3.58 7.45 -5.24
C LEU A 57 -3.81 7.01 -6.70
N ALA A 58 -4.34 5.82 -6.93
CA ALA A 58 -4.66 5.38 -8.29
C ALA A 58 -5.76 6.23 -8.94
N ILE A 59 -6.74 6.70 -8.18
CA ILE A 59 -7.78 7.64 -8.66
C ILE A 59 -7.15 9.00 -8.97
N ASP A 60 -6.30 9.53 -8.09
CA ASP A 60 -5.62 10.80 -8.29
C ASP A 60 -4.67 10.79 -9.52
N HIS A 61 -4.23 9.60 -9.94
CA HIS A 61 -3.33 9.38 -11.09
C HIS A 61 -4.03 8.75 -12.32
N SER A 62 -5.37 8.66 -12.34
CA SER A 62 -6.16 8.14 -13.47
C SER A 62 -6.49 9.18 -14.53
#